data_AF-A0A968XN42-F1
#
_entry.id   AF-A0A968XN42-F1
#
_cell.length_a   1.000
_cell.length_b   1.000
_cell.length_c   1.000
_cell.angle_alpha   90.00
_cell.angle_beta   90.00
_cell.angle_gamma   90.00
#
_symmetry.space_group_name_H-M   'P 1'
#
loop_
_entity.id
_entity.type
_entity.pdbx_description
1 polymer ?
#
loop_
_entity_poly.entity_id
_entity_poly.type
_entity_poly.pdbx_seq_one_letter_code
_entity_poly.pdbx_strand_id
1 'polypeptide(L)'
;MPTGLSGLVVAAIFAAALSSSLNSIAATAVNDLYKPFAKDKSDKHLLRMASILTVIVGIVQIAVAIAVKDAQASALSQALAIAGLINGPILGVFLVGTFVKKANQTCALIAMISSICLMLYVYKYTLIAFPWYPVIGSLTTLIVATLASLVLGNKNETTPSL
;
A
#
# COMPACT_ATOMS: atom_id res chain seq x y z
N MET A 1 -25.97 -6.48 -27.30
CA MET A 1 -25.95 -7.77 -26.56
C MET A 1 -27.38 -8.24 -26.33
N PRO A 2 -27.66 -9.56 -26.30
CA PRO A 2 -28.98 -10.09 -25.95
C PRO A 2 -29.38 -9.63 -24.55
N THR A 3 -30.67 -9.34 -24.32
CA THR A 3 -31.17 -8.67 -23.10
C THR A 3 -30.85 -9.42 -21.79
N GLY A 4 -30.84 -10.75 -21.81
CA GLY A 4 -30.42 -11.57 -20.65
C GLY A 4 -28.91 -11.55 -20.36
N LEU A 5 -28.08 -11.41 -21.40
CA LEU A 5 -26.62 -11.38 -21.26
C LEU A 5 -26.13 -10.06 -20.68
N SER A 6 -26.77 -8.95 -21.05
CA SER A 6 -26.46 -7.62 -20.48
C SER A 6 -26.70 -7.59 -18.97
N GLY A 7 -27.78 -8.20 -18.49
CA GLY A 7 -28.08 -8.30 -17.05
C GLY A 7 -27.04 -9.14 -16.30
N LEU A 8 -26.60 -10.26 -16.89
CA LEU A 8 -25.54 -11.10 -16.34
C LEU A 8 -24.21 -10.33 -16.23
N VAL A 9 -23.85 -9.57 -17.26
CA VAL A 9 -22.62 -8.76 -17.28
C VAL A 9 -22.64 -7.69 -16.19
N VAL A 10 -23.77 -6.98 -16.04
CA VAL A 10 -23.92 -5.97 -14.98
C VAL A 10 -23.84 -6.60 -13.60
N ALA A 11 -24.51 -7.73 -13.38
CA ALA A 11 -24.43 -8.47 -12.11
C ALA A 11 -23.00 -8.93 -11.80
N ALA A 12 -22.26 -9.43 -12.79
CA ALA A 12 -20.86 -9.83 -12.64
C ALA A 12 -19.93 -8.64 -12.28
N ILE A 13 -20.15 -7.47 -12.89
CA ILE A 13 -19.39 -6.24 -12.57
C ILE A 13 -19.65 -5.82 -11.12
N PHE A 14 -20.90 -5.82 -10.67
CA PHE A 14 -21.24 -5.49 -9.28
C PHE A 14 -20.68 -6.49 -8.28
N ALA A 15 -20.76 -7.79 -8.58
CA ALA A 15 -20.17 -8.83 -7.73
C ALA A 15 -18.64 -8.68 -7.62
N ALA A 16 -17.95 -8.37 -8.71
CA ALA A 16 -16.51 -8.11 -8.71
C ALA A 16 -16.13 -6.83 -7.93
N ALA A 17 -16.98 -5.79 -7.97
CA ALA A 17 -16.75 -4.54 -7.25
C ALA A 17 -16.98 -4.65 -5.73
N LEU A 18 -17.92 -5.51 -5.28
CA LEU A 18 -18.22 -5.74 -3.86
C LEU A 18 -17.15 -6.59 -3.14
N SER A 19 -16.08 -6.96 -3.86
CA SER A 19 -15.05 -7.92 -3.47
C SER A 19 -14.33 -7.61 -2.15
N SER A 20 -13.66 -8.65 -1.64
CA SER A 20 -12.87 -8.77 -0.40
C SER A 20 -11.92 -7.61 -0.09
N SER A 21 -11.54 -6.81 -1.08
CA SER A 21 -10.70 -5.61 -0.95
C SER A 21 -11.25 -4.62 0.09
N LEU A 22 -12.55 -4.33 0.05
CA LEU A 22 -13.19 -3.42 1.01
C LEU A 22 -13.16 -3.98 2.43
N ASN A 23 -13.45 -5.27 2.57
CA ASN A 23 -13.44 -5.94 3.87
C ASN A 23 -12.02 -6.03 4.46
N SER A 24 -11.01 -6.27 3.62
CA SER A 24 -9.61 -6.31 4.03
C SER A 24 -9.09 -4.94 4.45
N ILE A 25 -9.42 -3.87 3.72
CA ILE A 25 -9.05 -2.50 4.09
C ILE A 25 -9.68 -2.13 5.44
N ALA A 26 -10.96 -2.46 5.66
CA ALA A 26 -11.64 -2.21 6.92
C ALA A 26 -11.03 -3.01 8.08
N ALA A 27 -10.69 -4.28 7.86
CA ALA A 27 -10.02 -5.11 8.85
C ALA A 27 -8.62 -4.59 9.19
N THR A 28 -7.82 -4.20 8.20
CA THR A 28 -6.50 -3.57 8.40
C THR A 28 -6.63 -2.24 9.11
N ALA A 29 -7.59 -1.38 8.74
CA ALA A 29 -7.82 -0.11 9.43
C ALA A 29 -8.18 -0.32 10.92
N VAL A 30 -9.01 -1.31 11.23
CA VAL A 30 -9.32 -1.63 12.64
C VAL A 30 -8.10 -2.20 13.36
N ASN A 31 -7.37 -3.12 12.75
CA ASN A 31 -6.25 -3.78 13.40
C ASN A 31 -5.04 -2.84 13.59
N ASP A 32 -4.76 -1.99 12.61
CA ASP A 32 -3.56 -1.16 12.57
C ASP A 32 -3.79 0.26 13.11
N LEU A 33 -4.99 0.83 12.94
CA LEU A 33 -5.30 2.20 13.40
C LEU A 33 -6.18 2.26 14.63
N TYR A 34 -7.06 1.27 14.85
CA TYR A 34 -8.02 1.32 15.98
C TYR A 34 -7.55 0.52 17.19
N LYS A 35 -7.08 -0.72 16.97
CA LYS A 35 -6.63 -1.63 18.04
C LYS A 35 -5.47 -1.10 18.90
N PRO A 36 -4.49 -0.33 18.37
CA PRO A 36 -3.44 0.27 19.20
C PRO A 36 -3.98 1.33 20.17
N PHE A 37 -5.08 2.01 19.81
CA PHE A 37 -5.70 3.07 20.61
C PHE A 37 -6.87 2.57 21.48
N ALA A 38 -7.40 1.39 21.18
CA ALA A 38 -8.53 0.77 21.88
C ALA A 38 -8.08 -0.50 22.63
N LYS A 39 -7.20 -0.36 23.63
CA LYS A 39 -6.99 -1.43 24.63
C LYS A 39 -8.32 -1.70 25.36
N ASP A 40 -8.68 -2.97 25.51
CA ASP A 40 -9.88 -3.46 26.24
C ASP A 40 -11.27 -3.21 25.63
N LYS A 41 -11.42 -3.24 24.29
CA LYS A 41 -12.76 -3.27 23.66
C LYS A 41 -13.12 -4.66 23.14
N SER A 42 -14.36 -5.09 23.41
CA SER A 42 -14.93 -6.37 22.94
C SER A 42 -14.94 -6.49 21.41
N ASP A 43 -14.74 -7.71 20.89
CA ASP A 43 -14.76 -8.03 19.45
C ASP A 43 -16.02 -7.52 18.72
N LYS A 44 -17.18 -7.50 19.39
CA LYS A 44 -18.42 -6.92 18.81
C LYS A 44 -18.31 -5.42 18.54
N HIS A 45 -17.56 -4.68 19.36
CA HIS A 45 -17.31 -3.24 19.16
C HIS A 45 -16.31 -3.00 18.03
N LEU A 46 -15.27 -3.84 17.94
CA LEU A 46 -14.30 -3.82 16.83
C LEU A 46 -14.98 -4.09 15.48
N LEU A 47 -15.89 -5.06 15.41
CA LEU A 47 -16.66 -5.34 14.20
C LEU A 47 -17.58 -4.18 13.80
N ARG A 48 -18.26 -3.52 14.75
CA ARG A 48 -19.06 -2.32 14.44
C ARG A 48 -18.19 -1.18 13.91
N MET A 49 -17.01 -0.96 14.50
CA MET A 49 -16.10 0.07 14.02
C MET A 49 -15.54 -0.26 12.64
N ALA A 50 -15.26 -1.54 12.36
CA ALA A 50 -14.89 -1.99 11.02
C ALA A 50 -15.98 -1.61 10.00
N SER A 51 -17.23 -1.93 10.28
CA SER A 51 -18.35 -1.58 9.38
C SER A 51 -18.51 -0.08 9.16
N ILE A 52 -18.35 0.75 10.21
CA ILE A 52 -18.41 2.21 10.09
C ILE A 52 -17.25 2.73 9.24
N LEU A 53 -16.03 2.25 9.47
CA LEU A 53 -14.86 2.58 8.66
C LEU A 53 -15.06 2.19 7.20
N THR A 54 -15.64 1.01 6.91
CA THR A 54 -15.98 0.60 5.54
C THR A 54 -16.90 1.60 4.85
N VAL A 55 -17.94 2.07 5.55
CA VAL A 55 -18.87 3.07 4.99
C VAL A 55 -18.15 4.39 4.71
N ILE A 56 -17.32 4.87 5.65
CA ILE A 56 -16.55 6.11 5.47
C ILE A 56 -15.59 5.99 4.28
N VAL A 57 -14.83 4.89 4.18
CA VAL A 57 -13.92 4.63 3.06
C VAL A 57 -14.70 4.56 1.74
N GLY A 58 -15.88 3.93 1.73
CA GLY A 58 -16.76 3.89 0.57
C GLY A 58 -17.21 5.28 0.11
N ILE A 59 -17.59 6.16 1.04
CA ILE A 59 -17.96 7.56 0.74
C ILE A 59 -16.77 8.31 0.14
N VAL A 60 -15.57 8.16 0.72
CA VAL A 60 -14.35 8.78 0.19
C VAL A 60 -14.03 8.26 -1.22
N GLN A 61 -14.17 6.95 -1.46
CA GLN A 61 -13.99 6.38 -2.80
C GLN A 61 -14.98 6.93 -3.82
N ILE A 62 -16.26 7.08 -3.46
CA ILE A 62 -17.27 7.70 -4.33
C ILE A 62 -16.88 9.15 -4.65
N ALA A 63 -16.43 9.92 -3.65
CA ALA A 63 -16.00 11.29 -3.86
C ALA A 63 -14.81 11.39 -4.84
N VAL A 64 -13.80 10.52 -4.67
CA VAL A 64 -12.65 10.43 -5.60
C VAL A 64 -13.11 10.01 -7.00
N ALA A 65 -14.02 9.05 -7.11
CA ALA A 65 -14.56 8.62 -8.40
C ALA A 65 -15.27 9.76 -9.14
N ILE A 66 -16.06 10.57 -8.43
CA ILE A 66 -16.72 11.76 -8.99
C ILE A 66 -15.69 12.81 -9.42
N ALA A 67 -14.62 13.01 -8.64
CA ALA A 67 -13.58 13.99 -8.96
C ALA A 67 -12.74 13.60 -10.18
N VAL A 68 -12.54 12.30 -10.43
CA VAL A 68 -11.69 11.79 -11.53
C VAL A 68 -12.51 11.50 -12.81
N LYS A 69 -13.84 11.57 -12.77
CA LYS A 69 -14.72 11.26 -13.92
C LYS A 69 -14.42 12.08 -15.17
N ASP A 70 -13.97 13.33 -15.00
CA ASP A 70 -13.70 14.29 -16.08
C ASP A 70 -12.20 14.31 -16.48
N ALA A 71 -11.37 13.46 -15.86
CA ALA A 71 -9.94 13.40 -16.17
C ALA A 71 -9.71 12.78 -17.56
N GLN A 72 -8.95 13.45 -18.42
CA GLN A 72 -8.65 12.97 -19.78
C GLN A 72 -7.77 11.71 -19.82
N ALA A 73 -7.02 11.43 -18.75
CA ALA A 73 -6.23 10.22 -18.63
C ALA A 73 -7.06 9.10 -18.02
N SER A 74 -6.95 7.88 -18.57
CA SER A 74 -7.64 6.69 -18.08
C SER A 74 -7.52 6.56 -16.56
N ALA A 75 -8.64 6.67 -15.84
CA ALA A 75 -8.70 6.59 -14.38
C ALA A 75 -8.02 5.32 -13.86
N LEU A 76 -8.14 4.23 -14.63
CA LEU A 76 -7.48 2.97 -14.38
C LEU A 76 -5.95 3.10 -14.42
N SER A 77 -5.40 3.75 -15.45
CA SER A 77 -3.94 3.94 -15.57
C SER A 77 -3.36 4.76 -14.42
N GLN A 78 -4.08 5.79 -13.96
CA GLN A 78 -3.68 6.61 -12.82
C GLN A 78 -3.74 5.80 -11.51
N ALA A 79 -4.80 5.02 -11.32
CA ALA A 79 -4.94 4.16 -10.15
C ALA A 79 -3.82 3.11 -10.08
N LEU A 80 -3.47 2.48 -11.21
CA LEU A 80 -2.37 1.52 -11.26
C LEU A 80 -1.00 2.18 -11.03
N ALA A 81 -0.79 3.42 -11.51
CA ALA A 81 0.44 4.16 -11.26
C ALA A 81 0.62 4.47 -9.76
N ILE A 82 -0.43 4.99 -9.12
CA ILE A 82 -0.42 5.29 -7.68
C ILE A 82 -0.23 3.99 -6.86
N ALA A 83 -0.93 2.92 -7.24
CA ALA A 83 -0.77 1.62 -6.60
C ALA A 83 0.67 1.11 -6.73
N GLY A 84 1.29 1.24 -7.91
CA GLY A 84 2.67 0.84 -8.14
C GLY A 84 3.68 1.67 -7.34
N LEU A 85 3.41 2.96 -7.18
CA LEU A 85 4.23 3.89 -6.39
C LEU A 85 4.33 3.45 -4.92
N ILE A 86 3.23 2.98 -4.34
CA ILE A 86 3.15 2.56 -2.94
C ILE A 86 3.64 1.11 -2.76
N ASN A 87 3.27 0.20 -3.68
CA ASN A 87 3.65 -1.21 -3.57
C ASN A 87 5.16 -1.43 -3.78
N GLY A 88 5.84 -0.60 -4.58
CA GLY A 88 7.28 -0.72 -4.83
C GLY A 88 8.13 -0.68 -3.55
N PRO A 89 8.06 0.40 -2.74
CA PRO A 89 8.76 0.49 -1.47
C PRO A 89 8.39 -0.63 -0.47
N ILE A 90 7.12 -1.02 -0.40
CA ILE A 90 6.67 -2.12 0.49
C ILE A 90 7.32 -3.43 0.09
N LEU A 91 7.30 -3.76 -1.20
CA LEU A 91 7.97 -4.95 -1.74
C LEU A 91 9.49 -4.89 -1.50
N GLY A 92 10.08 -3.71 -1.66
CA GLY A 92 11.50 -3.47 -1.37
C GLY A 92 11.87 -3.76 0.07
N VAL A 93 11.08 -3.28 1.04
CA VAL A 93 11.33 -3.55 2.47
C VAL A 93 11.13 -5.03 2.80
N PHE A 94 10.14 -5.69 2.21
CA PHE A 94 9.95 -7.12 2.36
C PHE A 94 11.16 -7.93 1.84
N LEU A 95 11.69 -7.55 0.68
CA LEU A 95 12.92 -8.14 0.12
C LEU A 95 14.13 -7.87 1.01
N VAL A 96 14.26 -6.67 1.58
CA VAL A 96 15.33 -6.35 2.54
C VAL A 96 15.26 -7.26 3.76
N GLY A 97 14.08 -7.44 4.36
CA GLY A 97 13.91 -8.33 5.51
C GLY A 97 14.19 -9.80 5.21
N THR A 98 13.94 -10.22 3.97
CA THR A 98 14.15 -11.61 3.54
C THR A 98 15.60 -11.92 3.15
N PHE A 99 16.25 -11.02 2.40
CA PHE A 99 17.57 -11.26 1.80
C PHE A 99 18.73 -10.56 2.54
N VAL A 100 18.49 -9.45 3.23
CA VAL A 100 19.53 -8.65 3.89
C VAL A 100 19.57 -8.95 5.38
N LYS A 101 20.27 -10.03 5.77
CA LYS A 101 20.39 -10.49 7.18
C LYS A 101 20.93 -9.44 8.16
N LYS A 102 21.66 -8.42 7.67
CA LYS A 102 22.26 -7.34 8.48
C LYS A 102 21.43 -6.05 8.51
N ALA A 103 20.24 -6.03 7.89
CA ALA A 103 19.41 -4.84 7.88
C ALA A 103 18.67 -4.67 9.21
N ASN A 104 19.05 -3.64 9.98
CA ASN A 104 18.31 -3.22 11.15
C ASN A 104 16.98 -2.53 10.75
N GLN A 105 16.02 -2.53 11.67
CA GLN A 105 14.74 -1.84 11.50
C GLN A 105 14.92 -0.36 11.09
N THR A 106 15.88 0.34 11.69
CA THR A 106 16.20 1.73 11.35
C THR A 106 16.68 1.88 9.90
N CYS A 107 17.46 0.93 9.39
CA CYS A 107 17.95 0.95 8.00
C CYS A 107 16.79 0.75 7.01
N ALA A 108 15.90 -0.19 7.31
CA ALA A 108 14.70 -0.42 6.50
C ALA A 108 13.77 0.80 6.47
N LEU A 109 13.61 1.50 7.59
CA LEU A 109 12.77 2.69 7.71
C LEU A 109 13.35 3.87 6.91
N ILE A 110 14.67 4.12 7.02
CA ILE A 110 15.37 5.14 6.22
C ILE A 110 15.26 4.84 4.73
N ALA A 111 15.44 3.58 4.34
CA ALA A 111 15.32 3.15 2.95
C ALA A 111 13.89 3.33 2.40
N MET A 112 12.87 2.99 3.19
CA MET A 112 11.47 3.18 2.82
C MET A 112 11.16 4.66 2.59
N ILE A 113 11.52 5.54 3.52
CA ILE A 113 11.28 7.00 3.39
C ILE A 113 12.01 7.56 2.16
N SER A 114 13.28 7.19 1.98
CA SER A 114 14.09 7.64 0.84
C SER A 114 13.50 7.18 -0.49
N SER A 115 13.04 5.92 -0.55
CA SER A 115 12.35 5.37 -1.71
C SER A 115 11.06 6.10 -2.02
N ILE A 116 10.25 6.45 -1.00
CA ILE A 116 9.00 7.20 -1.21
C ILE A 116 9.30 8.59 -1.79
N CYS A 117 10.27 9.31 -1.23
CA CYS A 117 10.68 10.62 -1.75
C CYS A 117 11.17 10.55 -3.20
N LEU A 118 12.00 9.55 -3.53
CA LEU A 118 12.49 9.34 -4.88
C LEU A 118 11.35 8.98 -5.84
N MET A 119 10.44 8.10 -5.43
CA MET A 119 9.30 7.70 -6.24
C MET A 119 8.36 8.87 -6.55
N LEU A 120 8.14 9.78 -5.58
CA LEU A 120 7.39 11.02 -5.81
C LEU A 120 8.10 11.94 -6.82
N TYR A 121 9.43 12.00 -6.77
CA TYR A 121 10.21 12.75 -7.75
C TYR A 121 10.09 12.14 -9.15
N VAL A 122 10.28 10.82 -9.28
CA VAL A 122 10.14 10.08 -10.55
C VAL A 122 8.74 10.28 -11.13
N TYR A 123 7.69 10.17 -10.31
CA TYR A 123 6.31 10.38 -10.73
C TYR A 123 6.04 11.79 -11.30
N LYS A 124 6.67 12.83 -10.74
CA LYS A 124 6.48 14.21 -11.21
C LYS A 124 7.31 14.58 -12.44
N TYR A 125 8.53 14.04 -12.55
CA TYR A 125 9.52 14.52 -13.53
C TYR A 125 9.77 13.56 -14.70
N THR A 126 9.23 12.34 -14.68
CA THR A 126 9.48 11.36 -15.75
C THR A 126 8.21 10.73 -16.33
N LEU A 127 8.22 10.50 -17.64
CA LEU A 127 7.15 9.82 -18.39
C LEU A 127 7.39 8.29 -18.41
N ILE A 128 7.59 7.69 -17.24
CA ILE A 128 7.78 6.24 -17.13
C ILE A 128 6.42 5.55 -17.08
N ALA A 129 6.29 4.46 -17.84
CA ALA A 129 5.07 3.65 -17.83
C ALA A 129 4.83 3.04 -16.43
N PHE A 130 3.56 3.03 -16.00
CA PHE A 130 3.18 2.60 -14.65
C PHE A 130 3.74 1.24 -14.15
N PRO A 131 4.00 0.21 -15.00
CA PRO A 131 4.51 -1.08 -14.53
C PRO A 131 5.94 -1.01 -13.97
N TRP A 132 6.69 0.04 -14.28
CA TRP A 132 8.06 0.20 -13.82
C TRP A 132 8.16 0.82 -12.43
N TYR A 133 7.10 1.50 -11.95
CA TYR A 133 7.09 2.10 -10.61
C TYR A 133 7.37 1.10 -9.47
N PRO A 134 6.74 -0.09 -9.42
CA PRO A 134 7.06 -1.10 -8.41
C PRO A 134 8.52 -1.54 -8.44
N VAL A 135 9.07 -1.74 -9.64
CA VAL A 135 10.45 -2.22 -9.85
C VAL A 135 11.45 -1.18 -9.36
N ILE A 136 11.29 0.08 -9.80
CA ILE A 136 12.16 1.19 -9.38
C ILE A 136 12.07 1.41 -7.86
N GLY A 137 10.87 1.39 -7.29
CA GLY A 137 10.69 1.55 -5.84
C GLY A 137 11.35 0.42 -5.04
N SER A 138 11.19 -0.83 -5.48
CA SER A 138 11.78 -1.99 -4.80
C SER A 138 13.31 -1.99 -4.86
N LEU A 139 13.89 -1.68 -6.04
CA LEU A 139 15.34 -1.59 -6.24
C LEU A 139 15.95 -0.46 -5.43
N THR A 140 15.34 0.72 -5.44
CA THR A 140 15.86 1.87 -4.69
C THR A 140 15.80 1.63 -3.19
N THR A 141 14.74 0.99 -2.69
CA THR A 141 14.67 0.54 -1.29
C THR A 141 15.78 -0.46 -0.96
N LEU A 142 16.03 -1.46 -1.81
CA LEU A 142 17.11 -2.43 -1.59
C LEU A 142 18.50 -1.78 -1.58
N ILE A 143 18.77 -0.89 -2.53
CA ILE A 143 20.05 -0.17 -2.63
C ILE A 143 20.26 0.73 -1.41
N VAL A 144 19.26 1.53 -1.03
CA VAL A 144 19.39 2.43 0.13
C VAL A 144 19.50 1.62 1.42
N ALA A 145 18.76 0.52 1.58
CA ALA A 145 18.84 -0.32 2.76
C ALA A 145 20.19 -1.03 2.90
N THR A 146 20.76 -1.53 1.80
CA THR A 146 22.09 -2.16 1.80
C THR A 146 23.18 -1.14 2.08
N LEU A 147 23.15 0.04 1.47
CA LEU A 147 24.07 1.14 1.76
C LEU A 147 23.96 1.60 3.23
N ALA A 148 22.73 1.81 3.73
CA ALA A 148 22.50 2.18 5.11
C ALA A 148 22.98 1.09 6.08
N SER A 149 22.78 -0.19 5.74
CA SER A 149 23.28 -1.33 6.52
C SER A 149 24.81 -1.41 6.52
N LEU A 150 25.50 -1.01 5.45
CA LEU A 150 26.98 -0.94 5.44
C LEU A 150 27.51 0.21 6.33
N VAL A 151 26.84 1.36 6.31
CA VAL A 151 27.25 2.54 7.10
C VAL A 151 26.89 2.39 8.59
N LEU A 152 25.73 1.81 8.90
CA LEU A 152 25.20 1.66 10.27
C LEU A 152 25.48 0.27 10.88
N GLY A 153 25.83 -0.73 10.06
CA GLY A 153 26.07 -2.11 10.47
C GLY A 153 27.31 -2.31 11.34
N ASN A 154 28.04 -1.24 11.65
CA ASN A 154 29.18 -1.26 12.56
C ASN A 154 28.82 -0.94 14.02
N LYS A 155 27.54 -0.67 14.36
CA LYS A 155 27.12 -0.21 15.71
C LYS A 155 26.38 -1.22 16.59
N ASN A 156 26.04 -2.42 16.11
CA ASN A 156 25.16 -3.34 16.85
C ASN A 156 25.78 -4.71 17.22
N GLU A 157 27.11 -4.88 17.17
CA GLU A 157 27.79 -6.07 17.73
C GLU A 157 28.18 -5.95 19.21
N THR A 158 27.60 -5.01 19.96
CA THR A 158 27.69 -4.97 21.43
C THR A 158 26.27 -5.01 21.98
N THR A 159 25.75 -6.07 22.60
CA THR A 159 26.37 -6.97 23.59
C THR A 159 25.52 -8.25 23.73
N PRO A 160 26.12 -9.43 24.01
CA PRO A 160 25.42 -10.65 24.40
C PRO A 160 24.89 -10.58 25.86
N SER A 161 24.00 -11.52 26.25
CA SER A 161 23.45 -11.88 27.58
C SER A 161 21.93 -11.68 27.67
N LEU A 162 21.08 -12.64 28.08
CA LEU A 162 21.22 -13.94 28.74
C LEU A 162 20.23 -14.96 28.12
#